data_AF-A0A8S0YK20-F1
#
_entry.id   AF-A0A8S0YK20-F1
#
_cell.length_a   1.000
_cell.length_b   1.000
_cell.length_c   1.000
_cell.angle_alpha   90.00
_cell.angle_beta   90.00
_cell.angle_gamma   90.00
#
_symmetry.space_group_name_H-M   'P 1'
#
loop_
_entity.id
_entity.type
_entity.pdbx_description
1 polymer ?
#
loop_
_entity_poly.entity_id
_entity_poly.type
_entity_poly.pdbx_seq_one_letter_code
_entity_poly.pdbx_strand_id
1 'polypeptide(L)' 'MLPECCYEYRYEDPKAKIFTVCDVCGEAIYVGDSYYRIENLDVCNDCINTFKVLAEEE' A
#
# COMPACT_ATOMS: atom_id res chain seq x y z
N MET A 1 -24.62 -22.18 -35.25
CA MET A 1 -24.74 -21.11 -34.26
C MET A 1 -23.87 -21.50 -33.07
N LEU A 2 -22.68 -20.92 -32.98
CA LEU A 2 -21.81 -21.08 -31.82
C LEU A 2 -22.36 -20.15 -30.73
N PRO A 3 -22.57 -20.63 -29.49
CA PRO A 3 -22.97 -19.73 -28.42
C PRO A 3 -21.81 -18.76 -28.16
N GLU A 4 -22.11 -17.47 -28.25
CA GLU A 4 -21.27 -16.39 -27.76
C GLU A 4 -21.24 -16.46 -26.23
N CYS A 5 -20.63 -17.52 -25.68
CA CYS A 5 -20.22 -17.52 -24.29
C CYS A 5 -19.00 -16.59 -24.20
N CYS A 6 -19.30 -15.29 -24.29
CA CYS A 6 -18.49 -14.20 -23.81
C CYS A 6 -18.18 -14.51 -22.34
N TYR A 7 -17.07 -15.22 -22.10
CA TYR A 7 -16.45 -15.23 -20.79
C TYR A 7 -15.94 -13.82 -20.58
N GLU A 8 -16.81 -12.95 -20.04
CA GLU A 8 -16.43 -11.68 -19.47
C GLU A 8 -15.44 -12.00 -18.36
N TYR A 9 -14.15 -12.02 -18.70
CA TYR A 9 -13.04 -11.90 -17.76
C TYR A 9 -13.10 -10.49 -17.17
N ARG A 10 -14.17 -10.17 -16.44
CA ARG A 10 -14.17 -9.09 -15.47
C ARG A 10 -13.39 -9.62 -14.28
N TYR A 11 -12.07 -9.69 -14.47
CA TYR A 11 -11.16 -9.65 -13.35
C TYR A 11 -11.35 -8.24 -12.78
N GLU A 12 -12.35 -8.07 -11.92
CA GLU A 12 -12.50 -6.86 -11.13
C GLU A 12 -11.26 -6.83 -10.25
N ASP A 13 -10.24 -6.08 -10.67
CA ASP A 13 -9.07 -5.80 -9.87
C ASP A 13 -9.56 -5.50 -8.45
N PRO A 14 -9.12 -6.27 -7.44
CA PRO A 14 -9.62 -6.09 -6.09
C PRO A 14 -9.27 -4.66 -5.70
N LYS A 15 -10.31 -3.80 -5.65
CA LYS A 15 -10.18 -2.38 -5.27
C LYS A 15 -9.26 -2.35 -4.07
N ALA A 16 -8.10 -1.72 -4.25
CA ALA A 16 -7.04 -1.68 -3.26
C ALA A 16 -7.68 -1.26 -1.92
N LYS A 17 -7.78 -2.20 -0.99
CA LYS A 17 -8.41 -1.92 0.30
C LYS A 17 -7.43 -1.06 1.07
N ILE A 18 -7.90 0.06 1.62
CA ILE A 18 -7.06 0.86 2.51
C ILE A 18 -6.83 0.02 3.78
N PHE A 19 -5.57 -0.28 4.08
CA PHE A 19 -5.16 -1.04 5.26
C PHE A 19 -5.02 -0.12 6.48
N THR A 20 -4.18 0.91 6.35
CA THR A 20 -3.94 1.91 7.39
C THR A 20 -3.52 3.23 6.74
N VAL A 21 -3.30 4.27 7.54
CA VAL A 21 -2.76 5.56 7.08
C VAL A 21 -1.42 5.79 7.75
N CYS A 22 -0.46 6.33 7.01
CA CYS A 22 0.82 6.71 7.55
C CYS A 22 0.63 7.87 8.54
N ASP A 23 1.10 7.71 9.78
CA ASP A 23 0.97 8.75 10.81
C ASP A 23 1.89 9.95 10.54
N VAL A 24 2.95 9.74 9.74
CA VAL A 24 3.97 10.76 9.44
C VAL A 24 3.56 11.66 8.27
N CYS A 25 3.10 11.08 7.15
CA CYS A 25 2.74 11.84 5.95
C CYS A 25 1.23 11.91 5.67
N GLY A 26 0.43 11.09 6.34
CA GLY A 26 -1.02 11.01 6.12
C GLY A 26 -1.43 10.21 4.87
N GLU A 27 -0.49 9.57 4.16
CA GLU A 27 -0.83 8.76 2.99
C GLU A 27 -1.52 7.44 3.36
N ALA A 28 -2.49 7.03 2.54
CA ALA A 28 -3.18 5.76 2.71
C ALA A 28 -2.30 4.60 2.25
N ILE A 29 -2.03 3.67 3.17
CA ILE A 29 -1.35 2.41 2.91
C ILE A 29 -2.42 1.39 2.51
N TYR A 30 -2.27 0.79 1.34
CA TYR A 30 -3.21 -0.21 0.83
C TYR A 30 -2.82 -1.63 1.24
N VAL A 31 -3.79 -2.53 1.29
CA VAL A 31 -3.57 -3.96 1.56
C VAL A 31 -2.73 -4.54 0.43
N GLY A 32 -1.54 -5.03 0.79
CA GLY A 32 -0.53 -5.52 -0.16
C GLY A 32 0.63 -4.56 -0.36
N ASP A 33 0.53 -3.33 0.15
CA ASP A 33 1.61 -2.36 0.14
C ASP A 33 2.60 -2.59 1.29
N SER A 34 3.85 -2.18 1.10
CA SER A 34 4.95 -2.42 2.04
C SER A 34 5.09 -1.24 3.00
N TYR A 35 4.70 -1.44 4.26
CA TYR A 35 4.79 -0.43 5.31
C TYR A 35 5.56 -0.94 6.53
N TYR A 36 6.02 -0.01 7.36
CA TYR A 36 6.73 -0.30 8.60
C TYR A 36 5.87 0.09 9.79
N ARG A 37 5.65 -0.86 10.71
CA ARG A 37 4.96 -0.60 11.96
C ARG A 37 5.97 -0.48 13.09
N ILE A 38 6.03 0.71 13.71
CA ILE A 38 6.92 1.03 14.84
C ILE A 38 6.02 1.30 16.03
N GLU A 39 5.93 0.34 16.95
CA GLU A 39 5.01 0.36 18.08
C GLU A 39 3.53 0.56 17.66
N ASN A 40 3.04 1.81 17.78
CA ASN A 40 1.68 2.25 17.43
C ASN A 40 1.64 3.18 16.21
N LEU A 41 2.78 3.38 15.54
CA LEU A 41 2.90 4.22 14.36
C LEU A 41 3.02 3.32 13.12
N ASP A 42 2.12 3.54 12.17
CA ASP A 42 2.27 3.00 10.83
C ASP A 42 2.99 4.04 9.97
N VAL A 43 4.10 3.65 9.36
CA VAL A 43 5.00 4.52 8.60
C VAL A 43 5.20 3.94 7.20
N CYS A 44 4.98 4.76 6.16
CA CYS A 44 5.23 4.34 4.78
C CYS A 44 6.74 4.22 4.49
N ASN A 45 7.08 3.56 3.38
CA ASN A 45 8.46 3.31 3.00
C ASN A 45 9.26 4.61 2.78
N ASP A 46 8.63 5.63 2.19
CA ASP A 46 9.26 6.94 1.96
C ASP A 46 9.65 7.64 3.25
N CYS A 47 8.77 7.62 4.25
CA CYS A 47 9.04 8.22 5.54
C CYS A 47 10.19 7.51 6.25
N ILE A 48 10.18 6.17 6.32
CA ILE A 48 11.26 5.44 7.00
C ILE A 48 12.60 5.60 6.28
N ASN A 49 12.60 5.70 4.96
CA ASN A 49 13.81 5.90 4.18
C ASN A 49 14.42 7.28 4.50
N THR A 50 13.57 8.31 4.58
CA THR A 50 13.97 9.65 5.03
C THR A 50 14.57 9.61 6.45
N PHE A 51 13.95 8.88 7.38
CA PHE A 51 14.48 8.74 8.75
C PHE A 51 15.83 8.02 8.79
N LYS A 52 16.04 7.00 7.94
CA LYS A 52 17.33 6.30 7.87
C LYS A 52 18.45 7.22 7.42
N VAL A 53 18.21 8.05 6.40
CA VAL A 53 19.20 9.02 5.90
C VAL A 53 19.61 10.00 7.00
N LEU A 54 18.65 10.48 7.80
CA LEU A 54 18.93 11.42 8.90
C LEU A 54 19.68 10.75 10.07
N ALA A 55 19.49 9.46 10.31
CA ALA A 55 20.13 8.74 11.40
C ALA A 55 21.60 8.37 11.14
N GLU A 56 22.07 8.43 9.88
CA GLU A 56 23.46 8.17 9.50
C GLU A 56 24.35 9.43 9.54
N GLU A 57 23.78 10.61 9.80
CA GLU A 57 24.53 11.87 9.96
C GLU A 57 24.89 12.19 11.43
N GLU A 58 25.18 11.18 12.28
CA GLU A 58 25.79 11.37 13.60
C GLU A 58 27.12 10.61 13.75
#